data_AF-A0A3N5VN30-F1
#
_entry.id   AF-A0A3N5VN30-F1
#
_cell.length_a   1.000
_cell.length_b   1.000
_cell.length_c   1.000
_cell.angle_alpha   90.00
_cell.angle_beta   90.00
_cell.angle_gamma   90.00
#
_symmetry.space_group_name_H-M   'P 1'
#
loop_
_entity.id
_entity.type
_entity.pdbx_description
1 polymer ?
#
loop_
_entity_poly.entity_id
_entity_poly.type
_entity_poly.pdbx_seq_one_letter_code
_entity_poly.pdbx_strand_id
1 'polypeptide(L)' 'QEVLGLVAVGATDMEIAETLCLSVHTVKSHMRNILAKLHLSHRHEAAQFALREGLIPPRK' A
#
# COMPACT_ATOMS: atom_id res chain seq x y z
N GLN A 1 -2.94 4.65 7.15
CA GLN A 1 -1.75 4.78 6.30
C GLN A 1 -2.20 4.78 4.85
N GLU A 2 -2.14 5.93 4.17
CA GLU A 2 -2.65 6.09 2.80
C GLU A 2 -1.96 5.18 1.76
N VAL A 3 -0.70 4.80 2.01
CA VAL A 3 0.07 3.87 1.16
C VAL A 3 -0.65 2.54 0.94
N LEU A 4 -1.20 1.92 2.01
CA LEU A 4 -1.86 0.61 1.89
C LEU A 4 -3.13 0.67 1.03
N GLY A 5 -3.88 1.77 1.12
CA GLY A 5 -5.06 1.99 0.28
C GLY A 5 -4.69 2.11 -1.20
N LEU A 6 -3.65 2.89 -1.50
CA LEU A 6 -3.18 3.07 -2.88
C LEU A 6 -2.61 1.77 -3.48
N VAL A 7 -1.91 0.98 -2.67
CA VAL A 7 -1.39 -0.34 -3.08
C VAL A 7 -2.50 -1.28 -3.54
N ALA A 8 -3.60 -1.29 -2.81
CA ALA A 8 -4.70 -2.20 -3.06
C ALA A 8 -5.62 -1.79 -4.21
N VAL A 9 -5.61 -0.51 -4.62
CA VAL A 9 -6.19 -0.10 -5.91
C VAL A 9 -5.24 -0.36 -7.10
N GLY A 10 -4.04 -0.87 -6.84
CA GLY A 10 -3.05 -1.25 -7.85
C GLY A 10 -2.02 -0.17 -8.18
N ALA A 11 -1.93 0.91 -7.42
CA ALA A 11 -0.93 1.95 -7.66
C ALA A 11 0.49 1.41 -7.46
N THR A 12 1.43 1.89 -8.27
CA THR A 12 2.87 1.65 -8.21
C THR A 12 3.55 2.51 -7.14
N ASP A 13 4.79 2.20 -6.75
CA ASP A 13 5.53 3.04 -5.80
C ASP A 13 5.74 4.47 -6.32
N MET A 14 5.82 4.66 -7.64
CA MET A 14 5.95 5.99 -8.26
C MET A 14 4.65 6.78 -8.15
N GLU A 15 3.51 6.18 -8.53
CA GLU A 15 2.20 6.85 -8.41
C GLU A 15 1.87 7.18 -6.96
N ILE A 16 2.23 6.30 -6.01
CA ILE A 16 2.06 6.57 -4.57
C ILE A 16 2.96 7.72 -4.12
N ALA A 17 4.22 7.73 -4.57
CA ALA A 17 5.17 8.78 -4.26
C ALA A 17 4.65 10.15 -4.74
N GLU A 18 4.15 10.22 -5.98
CA GLU A 18 3.55 11.42 -6.54
C GLU A 18 2.27 11.83 -5.79
N THR A 19 1.36 10.88 -5.55
CA THR A 19 0.08 11.14 -4.86
C THR A 19 0.28 11.69 -3.45
N LEU A 20 1.29 11.17 -2.74
CA LEU A 20 1.56 11.56 -1.36
C LEU A 20 2.65 12.64 -1.23
N CYS A 21 3.17 13.16 -2.35
CA CYS A 21 4.31 14.08 -2.38
C CYS A 21 5.53 13.55 -1.57
N LEU A 22 5.79 12.24 -1.67
CA LEU A 22 6.88 11.55 -1.01
C LEU A 22 7.94 11.08 -2.01
N SER A 23 9.13 10.71 -1.51
CA SER A 23 10.09 10.00 -2.34
C SER A 23 9.69 8.52 -2.50
N VAL A 24 10.04 7.91 -3.64
CA VAL A 24 9.88 6.46 -3.86
C VAL A 24 10.58 5.65 -2.77
N HIS A 25 11.73 6.13 -2.27
CA HIS A 25 12.44 5.48 -1.17
C HIS A 25 11.60 5.46 0.12
N THR A 26 10.96 6.59 0.44
CA THR A 26 10.06 6.73 1.58
C THR A 26 8.87 5.77 1.44
N VAL A 27 8.26 5.68 0.25
CA VAL A 27 7.16 4.72 -0.02
C VAL A 27 7.60 3.27 0.19
N LYS A 28 8.77 2.87 -0.32
CA LYS A 28 9.34 1.53 -0.09
C LYS A 28 9.58 1.26 1.40
N SER A 29 10.02 2.27 2.14
CA SER A 29 10.20 2.14 3.60
C SER A 29 8.87 1.94 4.31
N HIS A 30 7.85 2.71 3.96
CA HIS A 30 6.49 2.49 4.46
C HIS A 30 5.96 1.10 4.11
N MET A 31 6.19 0.62 2.88
CA MET A 31 5.79 -0.72 2.47
C MET A 31 6.42 -1.80 3.34
N ARG A 32 7.74 -1.73 3.59
CA ARG A 32 8.43 -2.69 4.46
C ARG A 32 7.85 -2.69 5.87
N ASN A 33 7.56 -1.51 6.41
CA ASN A 33 6.97 -1.38 7.75
C ASN A 33 5.54 -1.94 7.79
N ILE A 34 4.75 -1.74 6.74
CA ILE A 34 3.40 -2.30 6.62
C ILE A 34 3.47 -3.82 6.56
N LEU A 35 4.30 -4.37 5.68
CA LEU A 35 4.50 -5.82 5.54
C LEU A 35 4.95 -6.45 6.86
N ALA A 36 5.92 -5.84 7.55
CA ALA A 36 6.39 -6.32 8.84
C ALA A 36 5.29 -6.31 9.91
N LYS A 37 4.49 -5.23 9.99
CA LYS A 37 3.38 -5.12 10.96
C LYS A 37 2.25 -6.11 10.68
N LEU A 38 2.03 -6.46 9.43
CA LEU A 38 0.98 -7.39 9.01
C LEU A 38 1.48 -8.83 8.87
N HIS A 39 2.77 -9.08 9.14
CA HIS A 39 3.42 -10.38 8.94
C HIS A 39 3.27 -10.91 7.51
N LEU A 40 3.37 -10.03 6.53
CA LEU A 40 3.26 -10.33 5.10
C LEU A 40 4.64 -10.24 4.43
N SER A 41 4.84 -11.00 3.36
CA SER A 41 6.11 -11.04 2.62
C SER A 41 6.08 -10.18 1.37
N HIS A 42 4.89 -9.97 0.80
CA HIS A 42 4.74 -9.36 -0.52
C HIS A 42 3.64 -8.30 -0.58
N ARG A 43 3.86 -7.30 -1.44
CA ARG A 43 2.89 -6.24 -1.75
C ARG A 43 1.52 -6.80 -2.14
N HIS A 44 1.49 -7.89 -2.90
CA HIS A 44 0.22 -8.50 -3.33
C HIS A 44 -0.61 -9.00 -2.13
N GLU A 45 0.04 -9.52 -1.09
CA GLU A 45 -0.63 -9.94 0.14
C GLU A 45 -1.17 -8.72 0.89
N ALA A 46 -0.40 -7.62 0.93
CA ALA A 46 -0.86 -6.38 1.53
C ALA A 46 -2.08 -5.80 0.79
N ALA A 47 -2.10 -5.89 -0.55
CA ALA A 47 -3.23 -5.51 -1.36
C ALA A 47 -4.48 -6.34 -1.02
N GLN A 48 -4.35 -7.67 -0.97
CA GLN A 48 -5.45 -8.56 -0.59
C GLN A 48 -5.91 -8.34 0.85
N PHE A 49 -4.97 -8.09 1.77
CA PHE A 49 -5.29 -7.77 3.16
C PHE A 49 -6.18 -6.52 3.25
N ALA A 50 -5.80 -5.43 2.56
CA ALA A 50 -6.57 -4.20 2.61
C ALA A 50 -7.97 -4.33 1.99
N LEU A 51 -8.11 -5.16 0.96
CA LEU A 51 -9.41 -5.52 0.38
C LEU A 51 -10.27 -6.34 1.35
N ARG A 52 -9.70 -7.35 2.00
CA ARG A 52 -10.41 -8.21 2.97
C ARG A 52 -10.88 -7.45 4.20
N GLU A 53 -10.05 -6.56 4.72
CA GLU A 53 -10.36 -5.76 5.91
C GLU A 53 -11.34 -4.61 5.62
N GLY A 54 -11.77 -4.42 4.36
CA GLY A 54 -12.69 -3.33 3.99
C GLY A 54 -12.07 -1.95 4.21
N LEU A 55 -10.74 -1.84 4.27
CA LEU A 55 -10.00 -0.60 4.53
C LEU A 55 -10.06 0.38 3.35
N ILE A 56 -10.77 0.01 2.28
CA ILE A 56 -10.86 0.75 1.02
C ILE A 56 -12.25 0.53 0.45
N PRO A 57 -12.94 1.59 0.01
CA PRO A 57 -14.22 1.42 -0.67
C PRO A 57 -14.03 0.54 -1.93
N PRO A 58 -14.94 -0.40 -2.20
CA PRO A 58 -14.90 -1.18 -3.43
C PRO A 58 -14.90 -0.22 -4.61
N ARG A 59 -13.94 -0.41 -5.50
CA ARG A 59 -13.79 0.36 -6.73
C ARG A 59 -15.11 0.21 -7.51
N LYS A 60 -15.85 1.31 -7.69
CA LYS A 60 -16.95 1.39 -8.66
C LYS A 60 -16.41 1.24 -10.08
#